data_AF-D5AFT8-F1
#
_entry.id   AF-D5AFT8-F1
#
_cell.length_a   1.000
_cell.length_b   1.000
_cell.length_c   1.000
_cell.angle_alpha   90.00
_cell.angle_beta   90.00
_cell.angle_gamma   90.00
#
_symmetry.space_group_name_H-M   'P 1'
#
loop_
_entity.id
_entity.type
_entity.pdbx_description
1 polymer ?
#
loop_
_entity_poly.entity_id
_entity_poly.type
_entity_poly.pdbx_seq_one_letter_code
_entity_poly.pdbx_strand_id
1 'polypeptide(L)'
;MTGLFSFFLLFIMGEFIGVIPLFATLILGAFFLGRYFRNFSQTKRTLWLAILAVISLPIAIPLLLILLASLLGLVALILALIVGAFVLGVGLLTSGGYLIWEAFSLMSEGFNIFLMGFGSGLSLIGGAILIYILTGFFAYWSWRLVKACFKWILKRGKRA
;
A
#
# COMPACT_ATOMS: atom_id res chain seq x y z
N MET A 1 34.62 81.30 -11.44
CA MET A 1 34.57 80.26 -12.50
C MET A 1 34.90 78.87 -11.96
N THR A 2 34.38 78.47 -10.79
CA THR A 2 34.73 77.19 -10.13
C THR A 2 33.52 76.28 -9.86
N GLY A 3 32.30 76.84 -9.79
CA GLY A 3 31.08 76.04 -9.55
C GLY A 3 30.57 75.26 -10.76
N LEU A 4 30.70 75.81 -11.98
CA LEU A 4 30.18 75.19 -13.20
C LEU A 4 31.01 73.97 -13.65
N PHE A 5 32.30 73.93 -13.33
CA PHE A 5 33.20 72.82 -13.66
C PHE A 5 33.01 71.60 -12.73
N SER A 6 32.62 71.83 -11.47
CA SER A 6 32.28 70.75 -10.53
C SER A 6 30.96 70.07 -10.86
N PHE A 7 29.96 70.80 -11.37
CA PHE A 7 28.67 70.21 -11.76
C PHE A 7 28.79 69.32 -13.01
N PHE A 8 29.71 69.66 -13.92
CA PHE A 8 29.96 68.90 -15.14
C PHE A 8 30.75 67.59 -14.88
N LEU A 9 31.67 67.60 -13.91
CA LEU A 9 32.40 66.40 -13.49
C LEU A 9 31.54 65.40 -12.70
N LEU A 10 30.53 65.88 -11.96
CA LEU A 10 29.60 65.04 -11.20
C LEU A 10 28.60 64.32 -12.12
N PHE A 11 28.24 64.93 -13.26
CA PHE A 11 27.40 64.30 -14.28
C PHE A 11 28.14 63.17 -15.02
N ILE A 12 29.41 63.38 -15.39
CA ILE A 12 30.26 62.38 -16.07
C ILE A 12 30.58 61.17 -15.18
N MET A 13 30.79 61.36 -13.87
CA MET A 13 31.13 60.25 -12.94
C MET A 13 29.91 59.47 -12.44
N GLY A 14 28.70 60.03 -12.53
CA GLY A 14 27.47 59.41 -12.02
C GLY A 14 26.84 58.37 -12.96
N GLU A 15 26.99 58.53 -14.28
CA GLU A 15 26.35 57.65 -15.27
C GLU A 15 27.11 56.32 -15.47
N PHE A 16 28.44 56.29 -15.30
CA PHE A 16 29.22 55.06 -15.50
C PHE A 16 29.07 54.02 -14.38
N ILE A 17 28.71 54.44 -13.16
CA ILE A 17 28.54 53.52 -12.02
C ILE A 17 27.19 52.77 -12.09
N GLY A 18 26.18 53.35 -12.74
CA GLY A 18 24.84 52.74 -12.89
C GLY A 18 24.71 51.78 -14.08
N VAL A 19 25.52 51.95 -15.13
CA VAL A 19 25.40 51.17 -16.37
C VAL A 19 26.08 49.79 -16.26
N ILE A 20 27.20 49.69 -15.54
CA ILE A 20 27.95 48.45 -15.33
C ILE A 20 27.10 47.33 -14.65
N PRO A 21 26.31 47.59 -13.59
CA PRO A 21 25.46 46.56 -12.98
C PRO A 21 24.24 46.17 -13.86
N LEU A 22 23.74 47.08 -14.71
CA LEU A 22 22.65 46.78 -15.64
C LEU A 22 23.09 45.79 -16.74
N PHE A 23 24.31 45.95 -17.26
CA PHE A 23 24.85 44.97 -18.22
C PHE A 23 25.15 43.61 -17.57
N ALA A 24 25.65 43.60 -16.33
CA ALA A 24 25.91 42.35 -15.59
C ALA A 24 24.62 41.56 -15.31
N THR A 25 23.52 42.24 -14.93
CA THR A 25 22.22 41.61 -14.71
C THR A 25 21.57 41.13 -16.00
N LEU A 26 21.76 41.83 -17.13
CA LEU A 26 21.28 41.37 -18.44
C LEU A 26 22.01 40.11 -18.93
N ILE A 27 23.34 40.05 -18.75
CA ILE A 27 24.17 38.91 -19.16
C ILE A 27 23.85 37.68 -18.28
N LEU A 28 23.69 37.85 -16.97
CA LEU A 28 23.23 36.78 -16.08
C LEU A 28 21.81 36.32 -16.42
N GLY A 29 20.90 37.26 -16.72
CA GLY A 29 19.52 36.99 -17.10
C GLY A 29 19.41 36.16 -18.39
N ALA A 30 20.16 36.53 -19.42
CA ALA A 30 20.21 35.78 -20.69
C ALA A 30 20.87 34.40 -20.53
N PHE A 31 21.90 34.29 -19.69
CA PHE A 31 22.58 33.02 -19.40
C PHE A 31 21.69 32.05 -18.59
N PHE A 32 20.89 32.57 -17.65
CA PHE A 32 19.93 31.77 -16.87
C PHE A 32 18.72 31.34 -17.70
N LEU A 33 18.21 32.23 -18.57
CA LEU A 33 17.11 31.94 -19.48
C LEU A 33 17.49 30.86 -20.51
N GLY A 34 18.74 30.88 -21.01
CA GLY A 34 19.28 29.84 -21.90
C GLY A 34 19.37 28.44 -21.27
N ARG A 35 19.56 28.33 -19.94
CA ARG A 35 19.48 27.04 -19.23
C ARG A 35 18.04 26.55 -19.03
N TYR A 36 17.06 27.45 -18.94
CA TYR A 36 15.65 27.08 -18.77
C TYR A 36 15.08 26.44 -20.04
N PHE A 37 15.46 26.96 -21.22
CA PHE A 37 15.01 26.42 -22.52
C PHE A 37 15.63 25.05 -22.88
N ARG A 38 16.82 24.72 -22.34
CA ARG A 38 17.46 23.41 -22.62
C ARG A 38 16.70 22.23 -21.99
N ASN A 39 15.89 22.48 -20.96
CA ASN A 39 15.04 21.45 -20.35
C ASN A 39 13.71 21.24 -21.10
N PHE A 40 13.24 22.18 -21.92
CA PHE A 40 11.90 22.11 -22.55
C PHE A 40 11.68 20.88 -23.46
N SER A 41 12.74 20.35 -24.07
CA SER A 41 12.68 19.17 -24.94
C SER A 41 12.36 17.87 -24.18
N GLN A 42 12.86 17.73 -22.94
CA GLN A 42 12.50 16.63 -22.02
C GLN A 42 11.22 16.97 -21.21
N THR A 43 10.89 18.25 -21.12
CA THR A 43 9.77 18.75 -20.31
C THR A 43 8.42 18.48 -20.98
N LYS A 44 8.28 18.33 -22.30
CA LYS A 44 6.96 17.95 -22.87
C LYS A 44 6.41 16.66 -22.24
N ARG A 45 7.25 15.66 -22.03
CA ARG A 45 6.85 14.39 -21.40
C ARG A 45 6.62 14.56 -19.89
N THR A 46 7.48 15.32 -19.21
CA THR A 46 7.38 15.58 -17.76
C THR A 46 6.22 16.53 -17.39
N LEU A 47 5.97 17.60 -18.14
CA LEU A 47 4.79 18.46 -18.04
C LEU A 47 3.53 17.68 -18.40
N TRP A 48 3.56 16.85 -19.44
CA TRP A 48 2.41 16.01 -19.79
C TRP A 48 2.08 15.01 -18.67
N LEU A 49 3.09 14.37 -18.09
CA LEU A 49 2.96 13.51 -16.91
C LEU A 49 2.51 14.30 -15.68
N ALA A 50 3.01 15.52 -15.47
CA ALA A 50 2.60 16.39 -14.37
C ALA A 50 1.14 16.83 -14.50
N ILE A 51 0.69 17.17 -15.71
CA ILE A 51 -0.71 17.50 -16.00
C ILE A 51 -1.60 16.25 -15.83
N LEU A 52 -1.15 15.08 -16.30
CA LEU A 52 -1.82 13.81 -16.03
C LEU A 52 -1.87 13.49 -14.52
N ALA A 53 -0.81 13.80 -13.76
CA ALA A 53 -0.75 13.56 -12.32
C ALA A 53 -1.74 14.47 -11.57
N VAL A 54 -1.84 15.74 -11.96
CA VAL A 54 -2.81 16.69 -11.39
C VAL A 54 -4.25 16.29 -11.72
N ILE A 55 -4.51 15.80 -12.93
CA ILE A 55 -5.85 15.32 -13.35
C ILE A 55 -6.19 13.97 -12.72
N SER A 56 -5.21 13.09 -12.51
CA SER A 56 -5.41 11.77 -11.89
C SER A 56 -5.40 11.81 -10.37
N LEU A 57 -4.86 12.85 -9.74
CA LEU A 57 -4.86 13.05 -8.28
C LEU A 57 -6.24 12.80 -7.63
N PRO A 58 -7.36 13.36 -8.13
CA PRO A 58 -8.69 13.11 -7.56
C PRO A 58 -9.16 11.65 -7.73
N ILE A 59 -8.66 10.91 -8.73
CA ILE A 59 -8.93 9.47 -8.92
C ILE A 59 -7.94 8.60 -8.12
N ALA A 60 -6.71 9.06 -7.90
CA ALA A 60 -5.67 8.31 -7.22
C ALA A 60 -5.95 8.16 -5.72
N ILE A 61 -6.50 9.19 -5.09
CA ILE A 61 -6.87 9.19 -3.67
C ILE A 61 -7.93 8.11 -3.35
N PRO A 62 -9.11 8.06 -4.03
CA PRO A 62 -10.10 7.01 -3.77
C PRO A 62 -9.57 5.61 -4.12
N LEU A 63 -8.74 5.49 -5.16
CA LEU A 63 -8.14 4.21 -5.53
C LEU A 63 -7.16 3.69 -4.47
N LEU A 64 -6.34 4.57 -3.87
CA LEU A 64 -5.46 4.26 -2.76
C LEU A 64 -6.25 3.82 -1.52
N LEU A 65 -7.37 4.48 -1.23
CA LEU A 65 -8.21 4.15 -0.08
C LEU A 65 -8.83 2.75 -0.21
N ILE A 66 -9.36 2.40 -1.40
CA ILE A 66 -9.91 1.07 -1.70
C ILE A 66 -8.82 0.00 -1.57
N LEU A 67 -7.61 0.30 -2.04
CA LEU A 67 -6.48 -0.61 -1.93
C LEU A 67 -6.11 -0.87 -0.47
N LEU A 68 -6.02 0.19 0.34
CA LEU A 68 -5.69 0.09 1.75
C LEU A 68 -6.78 -0.66 2.53
N ALA A 69 -8.05 -0.37 2.24
CA ALA A 69 -9.19 -1.07 2.83
C ALA A 69 -9.20 -2.55 2.45
N SER A 70 -8.91 -2.89 1.19
CA SER A 70 -8.80 -4.28 0.73
C SER A 70 -7.66 -5.03 1.43
N LEU A 71 -6.51 -4.37 1.62
CA LEU A 71 -5.38 -4.95 2.34
C LEU A 71 -5.72 -5.20 3.82
N LEU A 72 -6.30 -4.21 4.49
CA LEU A 72 -6.74 -4.33 5.88
C LEU A 72 -7.82 -5.41 6.05
N GLY A 73 -8.80 -5.44 5.16
CA GLY A 73 -9.86 -6.45 5.16
C GLY A 73 -9.30 -7.87 4.98
N LEU A 74 -8.31 -8.03 4.11
CA LEU A 74 -7.69 -9.34 3.89
C LEU A 74 -6.85 -9.80 5.08
N VAL A 75 -6.12 -8.89 5.74
CA VAL A 75 -5.43 -9.19 7.00
C VAL A 75 -6.42 -9.58 8.10
N ALA A 76 -7.51 -8.81 8.25
CA ALA A 76 -8.56 -9.10 9.23
C ALA A 76 -9.23 -10.45 8.95
N LEU A 77 -9.45 -10.80 7.67
CA LEU A 77 -10.01 -12.09 7.27
C LEU A 77 -9.08 -13.26 7.63
N ILE A 78 -7.77 -13.13 7.42
CA ILE A 78 -6.80 -14.17 7.83
C ILE A 78 -6.82 -14.35 9.34
N LEU A 79 -6.82 -13.25 10.10
CA LEU A 79 -6.88 -13.30 11.57
C LEU A 79 -8.18 -13.96 12.04
N ALA A 80 -9.32 -13.57 11.47
CA ALA A 80 -10.62 -14.14 11.79
C ALA A 80 -10.67 -15.65 11.48
N LEU A 81 -10.10 -16.10 10.37
CA LEU A 81 -10.02 -17.52 10.04
C LEU A 81 -9.16 -18.29 11.03
N ILE A 82 -8.02 -17.75 11.45
CA ILE A 82 -7.14 -18.41 12.44
C ILE A 82 -7.85 -18.53 13.79
N VAL A 83 -8.41 -17.43 14.29
CA VAL A 83 -9.11 -17.42 15.58
C VAL A 83 -10.36 -18.30 15.52
N GLY A 84 -11.16 -18.18 14.46
CA GLY A 84 -12.35 -19.00 14.26
C GLY A 84 -12.03 -20.48 14.21
N ALA A 85 -10.99 -20.87 13.46
CA ALA A 85 -10.54 -22.26 13.40
C ALA A 85 -10.02 -22.77 14.75
N PHE A 86 -9.37 -21.92 15.53
CA PHE A 86 -8.92 -22.28 16.88
C PHE A 86 -10.11 -22.54 17.80
N VAL A 87 -11.09 -21.63 17.85
CA VAL A 87 -12.28 -21.77 18.69
C VAL A 87 -13.11 -22.98 18.27
N LEU A 88 -13.37 -23.15 16.97
CA LEU A 88 -14.11 -24.30 16.45
C LEU A 88 -13.36 -25.61 16.68
N GLY A 89 -12.04 -25.63 16.46
CA GLY A 89 -11.21 -26.81 16.68
C GLY A 89 -11.24 -27.26 18.14
N VAL A 90 -11.06 -26.34 19.09
CA VAL A 90 -11.15 -26.66 20.53
C VAL A 90 -12.56 -27.13 20.90
N GLY A 91 -13.60 -26.48 20.39
CA GLY A 91 -14.99 -26.87 20.62
C GLY A 91 -15.31 -28.28 20.11
N LEU A 92 -14.82 -28.64 18.92
CA LEU A 92 -15.00 -29.96 18.33
C LEU A 92 -14.17 -31.05 19.03
N LEU A 93 -12.95 -30.74 19.48
CA LEU A 93 -12.14 -31.68 20.23
C LEU A 93 -12.72 -31.97 21.61
N THR A 94 -13.21 -30.94 22.31
CA THR A 94 -13.81 -31.09 23.64
C THR A 94 -15.14 -31.84 23.57
N SER A 95 -16.03 -31.46 22.65
CA SER A 95 -17.30 -32.18 22.43
C SER A 95 -17.09 -33.60 21.90
N GLY A 96 -16.15 -33.80 20.97
CA GLY A 96 -15.81 -35.11 20.44
C GLY A 96 -15.25 -36.05 21.51
N GLY A 97 -14.35 -35.55 22.37
CA GLY A 97 -13.83 -36.31 23.50
C GLY A 97 -14.91 -36.68 24.53
N TYR A 98 -15.83 -35.75 24.82
CA TYR A 98 -16.98 -36.00 25.70
C TYR A 98 -17.89 -37.10 25.15
N LEU A 99 -18.22 -37.05 23.85
CA LEU A 99 -19.06 -38.07 23.22
C LEU A 99 -18.41 -39.46 23.21
N ILE A 100 -17.08 -39.54 23.03
CA ILE A 100 -16.36 -40.82 23.12
C ILE A 100 -16.45 -41.38 24.55
N TRP A 101 -16.27 -40.53 25.56
CA TRP A 101 -16.37 -40.92 26.96
C TRP A 101 -17.78 -41.41 27.32
N GLU A 102 -18.81 -40.67 26.89
CA GLU A 102 -20.20 -41.03 27.08
C GLU A 102 -20.54 -42.35 26.37
N ALA A 103 -20.03 -42.55 25.16
CA ALA A 103 -20.20 -43.80 24.42
C ALA A 103 -19.66 -45.00 25.20
N PHE A 104 -18.45 -44.91 25.76
CA PHE A 104 -17.88 -45.98 26.60
C PHE A 104 -18.75 -46.30 27.83
N SER A 105 -19.39 -45.27 28.41
CA SER A 105 -20.28 -45.46 29.57
C SER A 105 -21.59 -46.17 29.17
N LEU A 106 -22.14 -45.83 28.00
CA LEU A 106 -23.37 -46.40 27.44
C LEU A 106 -23.17 -47.77 26.75
N MET A 107 -21.94 -48.29 26.75
CA MET A 107 -21.62 -49.60 26.18
C MET A 107 -22.44 -50.74 26.82
N SER A 108 -22.84 -50.57 28.08
CA SER A 108 -23.68 -51.50 28.82
C SER A 108 -25.15 -51.54 28.36
N GLU A 109 -25.65 -50.44 27.78
CA GLU A 109 -27.05 -50.34 27.33
C GLU A 109 -27.24 -50.95 25.93
N GLY A 110 -26.21 -50.93 25.09
CA GLY A 110 -26.26 -51.60 23.80
C GLY A 110 -25.15 -51.19 22.84
N PHE A 111 -24.66 -52.16 22.07
CA PHE A 111 -23.58 -51.97 21.11
C PHE A 111 -23.90 -50.92 20.02
N ASN A 112 -25.17 -50.78 19.65
CA ASN A 112 -25.61 -49.80 18.64
C ASN A 112 -25.47 -48.35 19.16
N ILE A 113 -25.83 -48.10 20.43
CA ILE A 113 -25.73 -46.78 21.07
C ILE A 113 -24.25 -46.39 21.23
N PHE A 114 -23.42 -47.36 21.63
CA PHE A 114 -21.96 -47.21 21.66
C PHE A 114 -21.39 -46.79 20.29
N LEU A 115 -21.71 -47.53 19.22
CA LEU A 115 -21.23 -47.24 17.86
C LEU A 115 -21.61 -45.82 17.40
N MET A 116 -22.83 -45.38 17.73
CA MET A 116 -23.35 -44.08 17.34
C MET A 116 -22.65 -42.94 18.10
N GLY A 117 -22.48 -43.07 19.42
CA GLY A 117 -21.72 -42.11 20.25
C GLY A 117 -20.24 -42.07 19.91
N PHE A 118 -19.62 -43.24 19.72
CA PHE A 118 -18.21 -43.35 19.39
C PHE A 118 -17.92 -42.82 17.97
N GLY A 119 -18.77 -43.17 17.00
CA GLY A 119 -18.65 -42.70 15.61
C GLY A 119 -18.87 -41.20 15.47
N SER A 120 -19.83 -40.63 16.19
CA SER A 120 -20.04 -39.17 16.21
C SER A 120 -18.87 -38.44 16.86
N GLY A 121 -18.35 -38.93 17.99
CA GLY A 121 -17.16 -38.36 18.64
C GLY A 121 -15.91 -38.38 17.73
N LEU A 122 -15.68 -39.49 17.03
CA LEU A 122 -14.61 -39.60 16.02
C LEU A 122 -14.83 -38.64 14.83
N SER A 123 -16.08 -38.48 14.38
CA SER A 123 -16.41 -37.54 13.31
C SER A 123 -16.10 -36.09 13.71
N LEU A 124 -16.38 -35.69 14.96
CA LEU A 124 -16.05 -34.34 15.44
C LEU A 124 -14.54 -34.12 15.56
N ILE A 125 -13.79 -35.10 16.07
CA ILE A 125 -12.31 -35.02 16.12
C ILE A 125 -11.73 -34.96 14.72
N GLY A 126 -12.21 -35.81 13.80
CA GLY A 126 -11.84 -35.76 12.38
C GLY A 126 -12.18 -34.41 11.73
N GLY A 127 -13.35 -33.86 12.05
CA GLY A 127 -13.78 -32.54 11.62
C GLY A 127 -12.87 -31.42 12.11
N ALA A 128 -12.42 -31.48 13.36
CA ALA A 128 -11.46 -30.52 13.91
C ALA A 128 -10.14 -30.53 13.12
N ILE A 129 -9.61 -31.73 12.82
CA ILE A 129 -8.40 -31.89 12.02
C ILE A 129 -8.59 -31.33 10.60
N LEU A 130 -9.74 -31.61 9.96
CA LEU A 130 -10.06 -31.06 8.64
C LEU A 130 -10.10 -29.53 8.66
N ILE A 131 -10.70 -28.92 9.69
CA ILE A 131 -10.76 -27.46 9.82
C ILE A 131 -9.35 -26.86 9.91
N TYR A 132 -8.44 -27.46 10.67
CA TYR A 132 -7.06 -26.97 10.74
C TYR A 132 -6.33 -27.05 9.39
N ILE A 133 -6.50 -28.15 8.65
CA ILE A 133 -5.93 -28.30 7.30
C ILE A 133 -6.52 -27.26 6.34
N LEU A 134 -7.85 -27.09 6.37
CA LEU A 134 -8.55 -26.16 5.50
C LEU A 134 -8.14 -24.72 5.77
N THR A 135 -8.03 -24.32 7.03
CA THR A 135 -7.55 -22.99 7.44
C THR A 135 -6.10 -22.77 6.99
N GLY A 136 -5.23 -23.77 7.12
CA GLY A 136 -3.86 -23.70 6.61
C GLY A 136 -3.81 -23.49 5.09
N PHE A 137 -4.62 -24.25 4.35
CA PHE A 137 -4.72 -24.11 2.89
C PHE A 137 -5.23 -22.72 2.48
N PHE A 138 -6.26 -22.21 3.17
CA PHE A 138 -6.82 -20.89 2.91
C PHE A 138 -5.82 -19.77 3.23
N ALA A 139 -5.11 -19.86 4.36
CA ALA A 139 -4.08 -18.91 4.74
C ALA A 139 -2.94 -18.85 3.71
N TYR A 140 -2.49 -20.01 3.22
CA TYR A 140 -1.48 -20.09 2.17
C TYR A 140 -1.93 -19.41 0.86
N TRP A 141 -3.17 -19.68 0.44
CA TRP A 141 -3.71 -19.10 -0.79
C TRP A 141 -3.91 -17.58 -0.66
N SER A 142 -4.39 -17.13 0.50
CA SER A 142 -4.57 -15.71 0.81
C SER A 142 -3.25 -14.94 0.75
N TRP A 143 -2.17 -15.48 1.32
CA TRP A 143 -0.83 -14.90 1.23
C TRP A 143 -0.33 -14.78 -0.22
N ARG A 144 -0.69 -15.73 -1.09
CA ARG A 144 -0.35 -15.68 -2.51
C ARG A 144 -1.08 -14.54 -3.23
N LEU A 145 -2.35 -14.29 -2.91
CA LEU A 145 -3.15 -13.18 -3.45
C LEU A 145 -2.57 -11.82 -3.06
N VAL A 146 -2.15 -11.66 -1.80
CA VAL A 146 -1.48 -10.42 -1.33
C VAL A 146 -0.24 -10.13 -2.13
N LYS A 147 0.66 -11.13 -2.25
CA LYS A 147 1.90 -10.98 -3.03
C LYS A 147 1.62 -10.68 -4.50
N ALA A 148 0.58 -11.29 -5.08
CA ALA A 148 0.17 -11.02 -6.46
C ALA A 148 -0.30 -9.57 -6.62
N CYS A 149 -1.14 -9.06 -5.72
CA CYS A 149 -1.58 -7.66 -5.73
C CYS A 149 -0.39 -6.68 -5.62
N PHE A 150 0.48 -6.88 -4.63
CA PHE A 150 1.68 -6.04 -4.46
C PHE A 150 2.57 -6.04 -5.71
N LYS A 151 2.82 -7.22 -6.29
CA LYS A 151 3.63 -7.35 -7.51
C LYS A 151 2.95 -6.69 -8.71
N TRP A 152 1.62 -6.74 -8.79
CA TRP A 152 0.85 -6.11 -9.86
C TRP A 152 0.92 -4.58 -9.78
N ILE A 153 0.84 -4.02 -8.58
CA ILE A 153 0.97 -2.57 -8.31
C ILE A 153 2.40 -2.09 -8.61
N LEU A 154 3.42 -2.79 -8.13
CA LEU A 154 4.82 -2.47 -8.44
C LEU A 154 5.12 -2.55 -9.94
N LYS A 155 4.50 -3.49 -10.66
CA LYS A 155 4.59 -3.58 -12.12
C LYS A 155 3.87 -2.44 -12.84
N ARG A 156 2.77 -1.91 -12.31
CA ARG A 156 2.08 -0.73 -12.84
C ARG A 156 2.94 0.52 -12.67
N GLY A 157 3.58 0.69 -11.52
CA GLY A 157 4.48 1.84 -11.26
C GLY A 157 5.74 1.87 -12.14
N LYS A 158 6.29 0.71 -12.52
CA LYS A 158 7.46 0.64 -13.43
C LYS A 158 7.17 0.96 -14.90
N ARG A 159 5.89 1.09 -15.30
CA ARG A 159 5.50 1.41 -16.69
C ARG A 159 5.08 2.88 -16.88
N ALA A 160 5.08 3.67 -15.81
CA ALA A 160 4.79 5.11 -15.84
C ALA A 160 6.08 5.92 -16.01
#